data_AF-G2IZK8-F1
#
_entry.id   AF-G2IZK8-F1
#
_cell.length_a   1.000
_cell.length_b   1.000
_cell.length_c   1.000
_cell.angle_alpha   90.00
_cell.angle_beta   90.00
_cell.angle_gamma   90.00
#
_symmetry.space_group_name_H-M   'P 1'
#
loop_
_entity.id
_entity.type
_entity.pdbx_description
1 polymer ?
#
loop_
_entity_poly.entity_id
_entity_poly.type
_entity_poly.pdbx_seq_one_letter_code
_entity_poly.pdbx_strand_id
1 'polypeptide(L)'
;MYGLSNAELVHVVSKAMEVLSSGGAKAIDYAADGAGWSDLTGNDRSAAGAVWERVLMLPAEQNLALMWRVLKDNPRLGEPVLNDLTCFVAHHIRDGNRFGREGLRYWVRHWARRDGSSREAAQLYGRSYDTHQRFYREQVQLCLDGWFVAAKGALEQVVDEQYGNYRQAA
;
A
#
# COMPACT_ATOMS: atom_id res chain seq x y z
N MET A 1 -1.76 20.66 11.66
CA MET A 1 -2.33 19.66 10.74
C MET A 1 -1.68 18.34 11.07
N TYR A 2 -2.44 17.33 11.50
CA TYR A 2 -1.91 15.98 11.69
C TYR A 2 -1.85 15.33 10.30
N GLY A 3 -0.66 14.88 9.87
CA GLY A 3 -0.50 14.23 8.57
C GLY A 3 -1.27 12.92 8.48
N LEU A 4 -1.67 12.54 7.27
CA LEU A 4 -2.44 11.32 6.99
C LEU A 4 -1.71 10.11 7.58
N SER A 5 -2.37 9.22 8.31
CA SER A 5 -1.74 7.99 8.77
C SER A 5 -1.57 6.98 7.62
N ASN A 6 -0.69 6.01 7.79
CA ASN A 6 -0.48 4.95 6.79
C ASN A 6 -1.76 4.11 6.58
N ALA A 7 -2.57 3.93 7.63
CA ALA A 7 -3.82 3.19 7.56
C ALA A 7 -4.89 3.99 6.80
N GLU A 8 -5.00 5.29 7.08
CA GLU A 8 -5.92 6.18 6.38
C GLU A 8 -5.59 6.28 4.89
N LEU A 9 -4.30 6.39 4.51
CA LEU A 9 -3.92 6.39 3.10
C LEU A 9 -4.39 5.12 2.37
N VAL A 10 -4.12 3.95 2.95
CA VAL A 10 -4.53 2.66 2.36
C VAL A 10 -6.04 2.59 2.24
N HIS A 11 -6.77 3.07 3.25
CA HIS A 11 -8.22 3.13 3.23
C HIS A 11 -8.75 4.05 2.12
N VAL A 12 -8.23 5.27 2.00
CA VAL A 12 -8.63 6.24 0.98
C VAL A 12 -8.41 5.70 -0.43
N VAL A 13 -7.25 5.10 -0.69
CA VAL A 13 -6.94 4.51 -2.01
C VAL A 13 -7.84 3.31 -2.30
N SER A 14 -8.04 2.43 -1.32
CA SER A 14 -8.97 1.30 -1.44
C SER A 14 -10.39 1.77 -1.78
N LYS A 15 -10.86 2.82 -1.11
CA LYS A 15 -12.20 3.36 -1.34
C LYS A 15 -12.32 4.04 -2.70
N ALA A 16 -11.29 4.76 -3.15
CA ALA A 16 -11.25 5.35 -4.48
C ALA A 16 -11.38 4.27 -5.58
N MET A 17 -10.68 3.14 -5.43
CA MET A 17 -10.81 2.00 -6.34
C MET A 17 -12.22 1.42 -6.37
N GLU A 18 -12.83 1.24 -5.19
CA GLU A 18 -14.20 0.73 -5.06
C GLU A 18 -15.20 1.64 -5.80
N VAL A 19 -15.13 2.95 -5.54
CA VAL A 19 -16.00 3.97 -6.17
C VAL A 19 -15.86 3.94 -7.69
N LEU A 20 -14.64 3.85 -8.21
CA LEU A 20 -14.40 3.84 -9.65
C LEU A 20 -14.79 2.52 -10.32
N SER A 21 -14.65 1.39 -9.61
CA SER A 21 -15.00 0.05 -10.13
C SER A 21 -16.51 -0.24 -10.14
N SER A 22 -17.29 0.41 -9.27
CA SER A 22 -18.74 0.17 -9.13
C SER A 22 -19.60 0.81 -10.23
N GLY A 23 -19.00 1.52 -11.18
CA GLY A 23 -19.71 2.05 -12.36
C GLY A 23 -20.73 3.17 -12.07
N GLY A 24 -20.89 3.61 -10.82
CA GLY A 24 -21.88 4.61 -10.41
C GLY A 24 -23.20 4.04 -9.88
N ALA A 25 -23.29 2.74 -9.62
CA ALA A 25 -24.41 2.18 -8.86
C ALA A 25 -24.13 2.37 -7.35
N LYS A 26 -24.91 3.23 -6.71
CA LYS A 26 -24.90 3.51 -5.26
C LYS A 26 -24.65 2.24 -4.42
N ALA A 27 -23.47 2.17 -3.80
CA ALA A 27 -23.27 1.38 -2.60
C ALA A 27 -23.51 2.30 -1.39
N ILE A 28 -24.79 2.44 -1.03
CA ILE A 28 -25.31 3.03 0.22
C ILE A 28 -26.01 1.85 0.91
N ASP A 29 -25.87 1.48 2.18
CA ASP A 29 -25.34 2.08 3.41
C ASP A 29 -24.93 0.94 4.37
N TYR A 30 -24.30 1.25 5.52
CA TYR A 30 -24.80 0.91 6.87
C TYR A 30 -23.73 1.11 7.97
N ALA A 31 -24.05 2.05 8.87
CA ALA A 31 -23.73 2.11 10.30
C ALA A 31 -22.42 2.78 10.79
N ALA A 32 -22.65 3.95 11.39
CA ALA A 32 -22.11 4.47 12.66
C ALA A 32 -20.83 5.34 12.64
N ASP A 33 -21.11 6.62 12.88
CA ASP A 33 -20.36 7.61 13.67
C ASP A 33 -19.05 8.20 13.13
N GLY A 34 -19.21 9.43 12.62
CA GLY A 34 -18.16 10.45 12.58
C GLY A 34 -17.94 11.00 11.19
N ALA A 35 -18.28 12.28 10.99
CA ALA A 35 -17.95 13.03 9.78
C ALA A 35 -16.45 12.90 9.46
N GLY A 36 -16.14 11.99 8.56
CA GLY A 36 -14.82 11.54 8.16
C GLY A 36 -14.94 10.85 6.81
N TRP A 37 -13.84 10.41 6.22
CA TRP A 37 -13.74 9.80 4.89
C TRP A 37 -14.74 8.65 4.56
N SER A 38 -15.57 8.21 5.53
CA SER A 38 -16.69 7.28 5.35
C SER A 38 -17.79 7.80 4.43
N ASP A 39 -18.02 9.12 4.40
CA ASP A 39 -19.21 9.72 3.78
C ASP A 39 -18.88 10.37 2.44
N LEU A 40 -18.16 9.61 1.62
CA LEU A 40 -18.13 9.89 0.20
C LEU A 40 -19.59 9.83 -0.31
N THR A 41 -20.22 11.01 -0.43
CA THR A 41 -21.50 11.22 -1.11
C THR A 41 -21.42 12.35 -2.16
N GLY A 42 -21.62 11.97 -3.44
CA GLY A 42 -21.94 12.87 -4.56
C GLY A 42 -20.74 13.49 -5.29
N ASN A 43 -19.69 13.89 -4.56
CA ASN A 43 -18.41 14.38 -5.10
C ASN A 43 -17.33 13.26 -5.20
N ASP A 44 -17.73 12.03 -4.93
CA ASP A 44 -16.83 10.92 -4.62
C ASP A 44 -16.14 10.38 -5.83
N ARG A 45 -16.80 10.40 -6.97
CA ARG A 45 -16.21 9.92 -8.22
C ARG A 45 -15.17 10.90 -8.73
N SER A 46 -15.38 12.20 -8.54
CA SER A 46 -14.41 13.24 -8.87
C SER A 46 -13.21 13.18 -7.94
N ALA A 47 -13.45 13.14 -6.61
CA ALA A 47 -12.40 13.00 -5.62
C ALA A 47 -11.63 11.67 -5.74
N ALA A 48 -12.34 10.54 -5.92
CA ALA A 48 -11.71 9.24 -6.20
C ALA A 48 -10.94 9.26 -7.52
N GLY A 49 -11.46 9.95 -8.54
CA GLY A 49 -10.77 10.18 -9.80
C GLY A 49 -9.44 10.91 -9.60
N ALA A 50 -9.45 12.02 -8.87
CA ALA A 50 -8.23 12.79 -8.57
C ALA A 50 -7.20 11.98 -7.77
N VAL A 51 -7.65 11.24 -6.74
CA VAL A 51 -6.76 10.34 -6.00
C VAL A 51 -6.20 9.25 -6.92
N TRP A 52 -7.04 8.64 -7.75
CA TRP A 52 -6.64 7.55 -8.63
C TRP A 52 -5.69 8.02 -9.74
N GLU A 53 -5.94 9.18 -10.36
CA GLU A 53 -5.03 9.82 -11.30
C GLU A 53 -3.67 10.05 -10.64
N ARG A 54 -3.66 10.54 -9.39
CA ARG A 54 -2.41 10.73 -8.66
C ARG A 54 -1.68 9.41 -8.39
N VAL A 55 -2.41 8.35 -8.04
CA VAL A 55 -1.86 6.99 -7.88
C VAL A 55 -1.22 6.48 -9.18
N LEU A 56 -1.87 6.70 -10.32
CA LEU A 56 -1.36 6.30 -11.65
C LEU A 56 -0.09 7.06 -12.05
N MET A 57 0.10 8.29 -11.52
CA MET A 57 1.27 9.12 -11.79
C MET A 57 2.44 8.86 -10.83
N LEU A 58 2.28 7.94 -9.86
CA LEU A 58 3.39 7.54 -8.99
C LEU A 58 4.45 6.75 -9.77
N PRO A 59 5.74 6.90 -9.42
CA PRO A 59 6.77 5.96 -9.85
C PRO A 59 6.37 4.51 -9.57
N ALA A 60 6.76 3.59 -10.46
CA ALA A 60 6.27 2.22 -10.45
C ALA A 60 6.51 1.51 -9.11
N GLU A 61 7.67 1.71 -8.50
CA GLU A 61 8.03 1.11 -7.21
C GLU A 61 7.18 1.64 -6.05
N GLN A 62 6.81 2.92 -6.09
CA GLN A 62 5.96 3.57 -5.10
C GLN A 62 4.51 3.12 -5.26
N ASN A 63 4.03 3.05 -6.51
CA ASN A 63 2.71 2.51 -6.83
C ASN A 63 2.60 1.05 -6.37
N LEU A 64 3.56 0.19 -6.70
CA LEU A 64 3.55 -1.22 -6.31
C LEU A 64 3.59 -1.41 -4.79
N ALA A 65 4.39 -0.63 -4.06
CA ALA A 65 4.43 -0.68 -2.60
C ALA A 65 3.07 -0.28 -1.98
N LEU A 66 2.45 0.78 -2.49
CA LEU A 66 1.11 1.21 -2.09
C LEU A 66 0.05 0.15 -2.43
N MET A 67 0.04 -0.32 -3.67
CA MET A 67 -0.93 -1.30 -4.16
C MET A 67 -0.82 -2.62 -3.42
N TRP A 68 0.39 -3.04 -3.04
CA TRP A 68 0.57 -4.23 -2.22
C TRP A 68 -0.05 -4.06 -0.84
N ARG A 69 0.06 -2.87 -0.23
CA ARG A 69 -0.62 -2.58 1.05
C ARG A 69 -2.14 -2.60 0.94
N VAL A 70 -2.68 -2.12 -0.18
CA VAL A 70 -4.12 -2.09 -0.47
C VAL A 70 -4.67 -3.50 -0.76
N LEU A 71 -3.94 -4.31 -1.54
CA LEU A 71 -4.43 -5.58 -2.08
C LEU A 71 -3.91 -6.82 -1.35
N LYS A 72 -3.17 -6.67 -0.25
CA LYS A 72 -2.53 -7.79 0.47
C LYS A 72 -3.46 -8.94 0.85
N ASP A 73 -4.74 -8.65 1.06
CA ASP A 73 -5.77 -9.61 1.48
C ASP A 73 -6.66 -10.08 0.30
N ASN A 74 -6.39 -9.62 -0.93
CA ASN A 74 -7.05 -10.06 -2.15
C ASN A 74 -6.09 -10.94 -2.97
N PRO A 75 -6.22 -12.29 -2.93
CA PRO A 75 -5.29 -13.18 -3.63
C PRO A 75 -5.26 -12.98 -5.15
N ARG A 76 -6.39 -12.60 -5.76
CA ARG A 76 -6.51 -12.48 -7.23
C ARG A 76 -5.78 -11.26 -7.75
N LEU A 77 -5.85 -10.14 -7.04
CA LEU A 77 -5.24 -8.87 -7.46
C LEU A 77 -3.89 -8.62 -6.80
N GLY A 78 -3.67 -9.12 -5.58
CA GLY A 78 -2.45 -8.90 -4.81
C GLY A 78 -1.27 -9.73 -5.29
N GLU A 79 -1.49 -10.95 -5.79
CA GLU A 79 -0.40 -11.85 -6.19
C GLU A 79 0.44 -11.31 -7.37
N PRO A 80 -0.14 -10.75 -8.45
CA PRO A 80 0.64 -10.07 -9.48
C PRO A 80 1.47 -8.90 -8.93
N VAL A 81 0.87 -8.06 -8.08
CA VAL A 81 1.54 -6.91 -7.46
C VAL A 81 2.70 -7.35 -6.57
N LEU A 82 2.52 -8.40 -5.77
CA LEU A 82 3.59 -8.99 -4.96
C LEU A 82 4.76 -9.46 -5.83
N ASN A 83 4.47 -10.13 -6.94
CA ASN A 83 5.51 -10.64 -7.83
C ASN A 83 6.30 -9.52 -8.50
N ASP A 84 5.63 -8.48 -8.99
CA ASP A 84 6.28 -7.33 -9.61
C ASP A 84 7.09 -6.53 -8.57
N LEU A 85 6.50 -6.26 -7.40
CA LEU A 85 7.20 -5.57 -6.31
C LEU A 85 8.45 -6.35 -5.88
N THR A 86 8.38 -7.67 -5.82
CA THR A 86 9.54 -8.53 -5.51
C THR A 86 10.65 -8.35 -6.54
N CYS A 87 10.32 -8.28 -7.84
CA CYS A 87 11.30 -8.01 -8.89
C CYS A 87 11.94 -6.63 -8.71
N PHE A 88 11.14 -5.59 -8.42
CA PHE A 88 11.65 -4.24 -8.16
C PHE A 88 12.60 -4.22 -6.96
N VAL A 89 12.20 -4.82 -5.84
CA VAL A 89 13.06 -4.88 -4.64
C VAL A 89 14.37 -5.59 -4.95
N ALA A 90 14.34 -6.70 -5.69
CA ALA A 90 15.54 -7.46 -6.04
C ALA A 90 16.59 -6.62 -6.79
N HIS A 91 16.15 -5.66 -7.60
CA HIS A 91 17.02 -4.76 -8.37
C HIS A 91 17.56 -3.57 -7.55
N HIS A 92 16.86 -3.17 -6.48
CA HIS A 92 17.20 -1.96 -5.72
C HIS A 92 18.00 -2.24 -4.44
N ILE A 93 17.89 -3.44 -3.87
CA ILE A 93 18.62 -3.80 -2.65
C ILE A 93 19.87 -4.61 -2.96
N ARG A 94 20.87 -4.53 -2.08
CA ARG A 94 22.12 -5.27 -2.21
C ARG A 94 21.87 -6.76 -1.95
N ASP A 95 22.35 -7.60 -2.87
CA ASP A 95 22.17 -9.05 -2.81
C ASP A 95 20.68 -9.42 -2.69
N GLY A 96 19.80 -8.79 -3.47
CA GLY A 96 18.34 -8.99 -3.37
C GLY A 96 17.88 -10.44 -3.44
N ASN A 97 18.63 -11.29 -4.16
CA ASN A 97 18.36 -12.73 -4.27
C ASN A 97 19.20 -13.60 -3.31
N ARG A 98 19.68 -13.04 -2.18
CA ARG A 98 20.54 -13.73 -1.21
C ARG A 98 19.98 -15.07 -0.71
N PHE A 99 18.65 -15.18 -0.59
CA PHE A 99 17.94 -16.39 -0.17
C PHE A 99 17.10 -17.00 -1.30
N GLY A 100 17.45 -16.68 -2.55
CA GLY A 100 16.62 -16.98 -3.72
C GLY A 100 15.40 -16.05 -3.84
N ARG A 101 14.72 -16.16 -5.00
CA ARG A 101 13.56 -15.31 -5.32
C ARG A 101 12.40 -15.53 -4.35
N GLU A 102 12.10 -16.77 -3.99
CA GLU A 102 11.04 -17.08 -3.02
C GLU A 102 11.36 -16.58 -1.61
N GLY A 103 12.63 -16.59 -1.21
CA GLY A 103 13.05 -16.01 0.07
C GLY A 103 12.86 -14.49 0.11
N LEU A 104 13.13 -13.79 -0.99
CA LEU A 104 12.80 -12.36 -1.09
C LEU A 104 11.30 -12.12 -1.09
N ARG A 105 10.56 -12.89 -1.90
CA ARG A 105 9.10 -12.81 -2.00
C ARG A 105 8.42 -13.00 -0.63
N TYR A 106 8.94 -13.91 0.19
CA TYR A 106 8.51 -14.09 1.58
C TYR A 106 8.60 -12.78 2.38
N TRP A 107 9.72 -12.06 2.29
CA TRP A 107 9.92 -10.82 3.04
C TRP A 107 9.07 -9.66 2.53
N VAL A 108 8.88 -9.55 1.21
CA VAL A 108 7.98 -8.55 0.62
C VAL A 108 6.52 -8.80 1.05
N ARG A 109 6.10 -10.07 1.12
CA ARG A 109 4.79 -10.45 1.66
C ARG A 109 4.67 -10.10 3.15
N HIS A 110 5.65 -10.51 3.95
CA HIS A 110 5.72 -10.24 5.39
C HIS A 110 5.61 -8.74 5.70
N TRP A 111 6.21 -7.87 4.88
CA TRP A 111 6.17 -6.43 5.08
C TRP A 111 4.73 -5.86 5.15
N ALA A 112 3.83 -6.31 4.27
CA ALA A 112 2.45 -5.82 4.21
C ALA A 112 1.49 -6.59 5.14
N ARG A 113 1.60 -7.93 5.17
CA ARG A 113 0.70 -8.82 5.90
C ARG A 113 1.09 -9.04 7.35
N ARG A 114 2.36 -8.77 7.70
CA ARG A 114 2.97 -9.05 9.01
C ARG A 114 2.86 -10.53 9.39
N ASP A 115 2.86 -11.42 8.41
CA ASP A 115 2.74 -12.87 8.59
C ASP A 115 4.10 -13.57 8.59
N GLY A 116 4.26 -14.56 9.47
CA GLY A 116 5.50 -15.32 9.58
C GLY A 116 6.61 -14.67 10.42
N SER A 117 7.82 -15.24 10.41
CA SER A 117 8.92 -14.82 11.26
C SER A 117 10.30 -15.14 10.70
N SER A 118 11.35 -14.48 11.21
CA SER A 118 12.74 -14.81 10.84
C SER A 118 13.18 -16.22 11.27
N ARG A 119 12.51 -16.84 12.25
CA ARG A 119 12.77 -18.24 12.62
C ARG A 119 12.22 -19.19 11.56
N GLU A 120 11.00 -18.94 11.10
CA GLU A 120 10.37 -19.70 10.02
C GLU A 120 11.16 -19.53 8.72
N ALA A 121 11.53 -18.31 8.35
CA ALA A 121 12.32 -18.05 7.16
C ALA A 121 13.68 -18.77 7.19
N ALA A 122 14.35 -18.81 8.34
CA ALA A 122 15.59 -19.56 8.52
C ALA A 122 15.41 -21.07 8.30
N GLN A 123 14.26 -21.63 8.67
CA GLN A 123 13.94 -23.04 8.42
C GLN A 123 13.64 -23.30 6.95
N LEU A 124 12.92 -22.39 6.28
CA LEU A 124 12.48 -22.57 4.89
C LEU A 124 13.59 -22.28 3.87
N TYR A 125 14.40 -21.25 4.11
CA TYR A 125 15.36 -20.72 3.14
C TYR A 125 16.82 -20.84 3.62
N GLY A 126 17.02 -21.46 4.79
CA GLY A 126 18.34 -21.67 5.40
C GLY A 126 18.89 -20.42 6.10
N ARG A 127 20.14 -20.51 6.60
CA ARG A 127 20.82 -19.46 7.39
C ARG A 127 20.21 -19.23 8.78
N SER A 128 20.85 -18.36 9.56
CA SER A 128 20.45 -18.07 10.93
C SER A 128 19.28 -17.07 10.98
N TYR A 129 18.55 -17.11 12.10
CA TYR A 129 17.55 -16.10 12.47
C TYR A 129 18.09 -14.67 12.30
N ASP A 130 19.27 -14.37 12.86
CA ASP A 130 19.87 -13.04 12.81
C ASP A 130 20.14 -12.57 11.39
N THR A 131 20.57 -13.50 10.52
CA THR A 131 20.84 -13.20 9.11
C THR A 131 19.57 -12.76 8.39
N HIS A 132 18.46 -13.45 8.65
CA HIS A 132 17.14 -13.11 8.10
C HIS A 132 16.57 -11.83 8.69
N GLN A 133 16.66 -11.65 10.00
CA GLN A 133 16.18 -10.45 10.68
C GLN A 133 16.92 -9.21 10.18
N ARG A 134 18.24 -9.31 10.02
CA ARG A 134 19.09 -8.23 9.50
C ARG A 134 18.77 -7.90 8.06
N PHE A 135 18.68 -8.90 7.19
CA PHE A 135 18.31 -8.70 5.79
C PHE A 135 16.93 -8.02 5.65
N TYR A 136 15.95 -8.46 6.42
CA TYR A 136 14.63 -7.86 6.40
C TYR A 136 14.67 -6.40 6.88
N ARG A 137 15.21 -6.12 8.07
CA ARG A 137 15.18 -4.77 8.65
C ARG A 137 16.02 -3.76 7.91
N GLU A 138 17.26 -4.13 7.54
CA GLU A 138 18.23 -3.20 6.98
C GLU A 138 18.06 -2.99 5.48
N GLN A 139 17.41 -3.92 4.76
CA GLN A 139 17.28 -3.85 3.31
C GLN A 139 15.83 -3.83 2.85
N VAL A 140 15.09 -4.93 3.07
CA VAL A 140 13.75 -5.09 2.48
C VAL A 140 12.77 -4.08 3.08
N GLN A 141 12.68 -4.03 4.40
CA GLN A 141 11.78 -3.13 5.10
C GLN A 141 12.14 -1.68 4.82
N LEU A 142 13.42 -1.31 4.90
CA LEU A 142 13.88 0.06 4.65
C LEU A 142 13.52 0.53 3.23
N CYS A 143 13.74 -0.32 2.23
CA CYS A 143 13.41 -0.04 0.84
C CYS A 143 11.90 0.18 0.65
N LEU A 144 11.08 -0.76 1.12
CA LEU A 144 9.63 -0.71 0.96
C LEU A 144 8.98 0.40 1.78
N ASP A 145 9.45 0.65 3.01
CA ASP A 145 8.98 1.77 3.84
C ASP A 145 9.32 3.11 3.15
N GLY A 146 10.50 3.23 2.54
CA GLY A 146 10.89 4.40 1.76
C GLY A 146 9.95 4.68 0.58
N TRP A 147 9.66 3.67 -0.23
CA TRP A 147 8.74 3.80 -1.37
C TRP A 147 7.30 4.12 -0.92
N PHE A 148 6.84 3.49 0.15
CA PHE A 148 5.50 3.73 0.67
C PHE A 148 5.36 5.14 1.27
N VAL A 149 6.37 5.63 1.98
CA VAL A 149 6.39 7.01 2.51
C VAL A 149 6.43 8.03 1.37
N ALA A 150 7.18 7.76 0.30
CA ALA A 150 7.18 8.62 -0.89
C ALA A 150 5.80 8.66 -1.58
N ALA A 151 5.16 7.49 -1.77
CA ALA A 151 3.81 7.39 -2.31
C ALA A 151 2.81 8.19 -1.46
N LYS A 152 2.91 8.05 -0.14
CA LYS A 152 2.09 8.79 0.83
C LYS A 152 2.26 10.30 0.67
N GLY A 153 3.48 10.81 0.69
CA GLY A 153 3.72 12.25 0.57
C GLY A 153 3.19 12.83 -0.75
N ALA A 154 3.24 12.06 -1.84
CA ALA A 154 2.68 12.45 -3.13
C ALA A 154 1.14 12.49 -3.15
N LEU A 155 0.48 11.67 -2.33
CA LEU A 155 -0.97 11.55 -2.24
C LEU A 155 -1.58 12.47 -1.18
N GLU A 156 -0.88 12.72 -0.07
CA GLU A 156 -1.32 13.58 1.03
C GLU A 156 -1.84 14.93 0.52
N GLN A 157 -1.13 15.56 -0.41
CA GLN A 157 -1.55 16.84 -0.99
C GLN A 157 -2.94 16.75 -1.67
N VAL A 158 -3.17 15.73 -2.49
CA VAL A 158 -4.43 15.58 -3.23
C VAL A 158 -5.56 15.22 -2.25
N VAL A 159 -5.26 14.37 -1.27
CA VAL A 159 -6.19 14.00 -0.19
C VAL A 159 -6.61 15.25 0.60
N ASP A 160 -5.66 16.10 0.98
CA ASP A 160 -5.91 17.34 1.72
C ASP A 160 -6.68 18.37 0.90
N GLU A 161 -6.34 18.55 -0.39
CA GLU A 161 -7.03 19.48 -1.30
C GLU A 161 -8.51 19.10 -1.46
N GLN A 162 -8.80 17.81 -1.67
CA GLN A 162 -10.19 17.36 -1.76
C GLN A 162 -10.92 17.56 -0.42
N TYR A 163 -10.29 17.29 0.72
CA TYR A 163 -10.89 17.46 2.05
C TYR A 163 -11.13 18.93 2.43
N GLY A 164 -10.21 19.83 2.06
CA GLY A 164 -10.35 21.27 2.24
C GLY A 164 -11.55 21.84 1.48
N ASN A 165 -11.79 21.33 0.27
CA ASN A 165 -12.96 21.70 -0.53
C ASN A 165 -14.28 21.25 0.12
N TYR A 166 -14.32 20.07 0.76
CA TYR A 166 -15.51 19.62 1.49
C TYR A 166 -15.84 20.48 2.72
N ARG A 167 -14.83 20.97 3.46
CA ARG A 167 -15.06 21.83 4.64
C ARG A 167 -15.52 23.24 4.30
N GLN A 168 -15.25 23.74 3.10
CA GLN A 168 -15.69 25.07 2.66
C GLN A 168 -17.08 25.05 2.01
N ALA A 169 -17.52 23.88 1.54
CA ALA A 169 -18.82 23.68 0.90
C ALA A 169 -19.94 23.29 1.89
N ALA A 170 -19.62 23.01 3.15
CA ALA A 170 -20.53 22.69 4.26
C ALA A 170 -20.69 23.90 5.20
#